data_AF-A0A914WK78-F1
#
_entry.id   AF-A0A914WK78-F1
#
_cell.length_a   1.000
_cell.length_b   1.000
_cell.length_c   1.000
_cell.angle_alpha   90.00
_cell.angle_beta   90.00
_cell.angle_gamma   90.00
#
_symmetry.space_group_name_H-M   'P 1'
#
loop_
_entity.id
_entity.type
_entity.pdbx_description
1 polymer ?
#
loop_
_entity_poly.entity_id
_entity_poly.type
_entity_poly.pdbx_seq_one_letter_code
_entity_poly.pdbx_strand_id
1 'polypeptide(L)'
;MSIFSLSHRLYEDGEYTHPGYQMEDIIALIRWTLRVKQQCNVRALPVATMSGPTSGTGYLNELYEWARQIRRWTIGAAEVFHYFVVKSSRLPLSVSLPWALKFLFYYGIFLCVAPLYFITAPIITWIMLKTQILPDAGYLISSATIFAYILLGIFVIQYIWLALVFIICRLAETSFPDSIKDETSSARSAFHWLMTFSTLLGCAAIGFWAFLEISVRGKSACQHKASKKDGLILLEPTEMEKVAQDMDEQFYENVQRPETVTLKLLQ
;
A
#
# COMPACT_ATOMS: atom_id res chain seq x y z
N MET A 1 -2.28 3.52 -4.51
CA MET A 1 -3.73 3.83 -4.50
C MET A 1 -4.43 2.68 -5.18
N SER A 2 -5.50 2.16 -4.59
CA SER A 2 -6.22 1.02 -5.15
C SER A 2 -7.32 1.53 -6.07
N ILE A 3 -7.43 0.95 -7.27
CA ILE A 3 -8.61 1.13 -8.14
C ILE A 3 -9.55 -0.04 -7.83
N PHE A 4 -10.78 0.26 -7.43
CA PHE A 4 -11.79 -0.75 -7.13
C PHE A 4 -13.10 -0.38 -7.79
N SER A 5 -13.76 -1.38 -8.39
CA SER A 5 -15.12 -1.24 -8.89
C SER A 5 -16.11 -1.74 -7.84
N LEU A 6 -17.23 -1.06 -7.71
CA LEU A 6 -18.27 -1.34 -6.72
C LEU A 6 -19.63 -1.18 -7.37
N SER A 7 -20.62 -1.95 -6.92
CA SER A 7 -21.99 -1.74 -7.38
C SER A 7 -22.57 -0.46 -6.77
N HIS A 8 -23.31 0.31 -7.58
CA HIS A 8 -23.98 1.54 -7.13
C HIS A 8 -24.85 1.30 -5.89
N ARG A 9 -25.61 0.20 -5.89
CA ARG A 9 -26.47 -0.20 -4.78
C ARG A 9 -25.71 -0.39 -3.48
N LEU A 10 -24.51 -0.99 -3.51
CA LEU A 10 -23.69 -1.15 -2.30
C LEU A 10 -23.21 0.20 -1.77
N TYR A 11 -22.94 1.15 -2.67
CA TYR A 11 -22.54 2.50 -2.32
C TYR A 11 -23.68 3.26 -1.62
N GLU A 12 -24.90 3.18 -2.16
CA GLU A 12 -26.12 3.71 -1.53
C GLU A 12 -26.38 3.07 -0.16
N ASP A 13 -26.37 1.73 -0.10
CA ASP A 13 -26.59 0.95 1.13
C ASP A 13 -25.53 1.23 2.20
N GLY A 14 -24.32 1.59 1.79
CA GLY A 14 -23.20 1.95 2.64
C GLY A 14 -23.12 3.42 3.04
N GLU A 15 -24.09 4.23 2.61
CA GLU A 15 -24.10 5.69 2.81
C GLU A 15 -22.81 6.36 2.28
N TYR A 16 -22.38 5.93 1.08
CA TYR A 16 -21.28 6.51 0.31
C TYR A 16 -19.93 6.50 1.07
N THR A 17 -18.87 7.09 0.50
CA THR A 17 -17.61 7.31 1.22
C THR A 17 -17.74 8.47 2.21
N HIS A 18 -16.89 8.47 3.23
CA HIS A 18 -16.87 9.53 4.24
C HIS A 18 -15.55 10.31 4.15
N PRO A 19 -15.54 11.54 3.60
CA PRO A 19 -14.32 12.26 3.27
C PRO A 19 -13.50 12.73 4.49
N GLY A 20 -14.07 12.63 5.69
CA GLY A 20 -13.37 12.95 6.94
C GLY A 20 -12.36 11.90 7.43
N TYR A 21 -12.17 10.77 6.74
CA TYR A 21 -11.23 9.72 7.12
C TYR A 21 -10.07 9.60 6.12
N GLN A 22 -8.85 9.38 6.62
CA GLN A 22 -7.65 9.37 5.77
C GLN A 22 -7.58 8.22 4.76
N MET A 23 -8.17 7.09 5.11
CA MET A 23 -8.30 5.86 4.30
C MET A 23 -9.78 5.58 4.05
N GLU A 24 -10.40 6.49 3.29
CA GLU A 24 -11.82 6.44 2.96
C GLU A 24 -12.25 5.11 2.31
N ASP A 25 -11.37 4.48 1.55
CA ASP A 25 -11.55 3.20 0.87
C ASP A 25 -11.77 2.04 1.84
N ILE A 26 -10.92 1.91 2.86
CA ILE A 26 -11.04 0.85 3.87
C ILE A 26 -12.20 1.13 4.81
N ILE A 27 -12.42 2.40 5.18
CA ILE A 27 -13.59 2.78 5.99
C ILE A 27 -14.89 2.44 5.27
N ALA A 28 -15.00 2.73 3.99
CA ALA A 28 -16.17 2.39 3.20
C ALA A 28 -16.40 0.87 3.18
N LEU A 29 -15.33 0.07 3.03
CA LEU A 29 -15.42 -1.39 3.12
C LEU A 29 -15.96 -1.88 4.48
N ILE A 30 -15.53 -1.26 5.58
CA ILE A 30 -16.07 -1.58 6.92
C ILE A 30 -17.55 -1.19 7.00
N ARG A 31 -17.95 -0.02 6.48
CA ARG A 31 -19.35 0.43 6.46
C ARG A 31 -20.24 -0.52 5.67
N TRP A 32 -19.80 -0.97 4.50
CA TRP A 32 -20.53 -1.98 3.72
C TRP A 32 -20.64 -3.30 4.47
N THR A 33 -19.53 -3.77 5.04
CA THR A 33 -19.52 -4.99 5.88
C THR A 33 -20.50 -4.87 7.06
N LEU A 34 -20.57 -3.69 7.70
CA LEU A 34 -21.53 -3.38 8.77
C LEU A 34 -22.97 -3.41 8.30
N ARG A 35 -23.24 -3.00 7.06
CA ARG A 35 -24.58 -3.00 6.46
C ARG A 35 -25.04 -4.41 6.09
N VAL A 36 -24.21 -5.14 5.35
CA VAL A 36 -24.56 -6.50 4.85
C VAL A 36 -24.35 -7.61 5.88
N LYS A 37 -23.64 -7.33 6.98
CA LYS A 37 -23.26 -8.30 8.04
C LYS A 37 -22.48 -9.51 7.52
N GLN A 38 -21.82 -9.36 6.38
CA GLN A 38 -21.04 -10.38 5.69
C GLN A 38 -19.74 -9.76 5.18
N GLN A 39 -18.73 -10.60 4.93
CA GLN A 39 -17.48 -10.12 4.36
C GLN A 39 -17.70 -9.58 2.94
N CYS A 40 -17.42 -8.28 2.76
CA CYS A 40 -17.31 -7.69 1.43
C CYS A 40 -15.96 -8.08 0.82
N ASN A 41 -15.98 -8.98 -0.16
CA ASN A 41 -14.76 -9.43 -0.83
C ASN A 41 -14.44 -8.50 -2.01
N VAL A 42 -13.29 -7.81 -1.92
CA VAL A 42 -12.74 -7.05 -3.03
C VAL A 42 -12.05 -8.04 -3.97
N ARG A 43 -12.49 -8.07 -5.24
CA ARG A 43 -11.84 -8.87 -6.28
C ARG A 43 -10.78 -8.04 -6.96
N ALA A 44 -9.57 -8.58 -7.06
CA ALA A 44 -8.50 -7.92 -7.81
C ALA A 44 -8.88 -7.88 -9.28
N LEU A 45 -8.84 -6.68 -9.87
CA LEU A 45 -8.80 -6.52 -11.32
C LEU A 45 -7.32 -6.60 -11.72
N PRO A 46 -6.90 -7.58 -12.51
CA PRO A 46 -5.48 -7.79 -12.85
C PRO A 46 -5.04 -6.82 -13.94
N VAL A 47 -5.38 -5.54 -13.79
CA VAL A 47 -4.92 -4.47 -14.65
C VAL A 47 -3.88 -3.71 -13.85
N ALA A 48 -2.65 -3.76 -14.36
CA ALA A 48 -1.58 -2.97 -13.80
C ALA A 48 -1.89 -1.50 -14.20
N THR A 49 -2.15 -0.65 -13.21
CA THR A 49 -2.81 0.65 -13.44
C THR A 49 -1.92 1.86 -13.16
N MET A 50 -0.90 1.73 -12.31
CA MET A 50 0.10 2.77 -12.06
C MET A 50 1.38 2.15 -11.50
N SER A 51 2.55 2.69 -11.86
CA SER A 51 3.75 2.58 -11.03
C SER A 51 3.54 3.43 -9.75
N GLY A 52 4.18 3.04 -8.64
CA GLY A 52 4.04 3.71 -7.34
C GLY A 52 4.42 5.20 -7.38
N PRO A 53 4.40 5.93 -6.26
CA PRO A 53 4.75 7.35 -6.25
C PRO A 53 6.24 7.53 -6.58
N THR A 54 6.52 7.67 -7.87
CA THR A 54 7.73 8.20 -8.48
C THR A 54 7.44 9.63 -8.94
N SER A 55 6.68 10.39 -8.14
CA SER A 55 6.39 11.81 -8.43
C SER A 55 7.56 12.74 -8.07
N GLY A 56 8.64 12.17 -7.52
CA GLY A 56 9.84 12.93 -7.20
C GLY A 56 10.70 13.13 -8.44
N THR A 57 11.08 14.39 -8.68
CA THR A 57 12.07 14.80 -9.69
C THR A 57 13.48 14.20 -9.46
N GLY A 58 13.71 13.56 -8.32
CA GLY A 58 14.93 12.82 -7.98
C GLY A 58 14.76 12.00 -6.69
N TYR A 59 15.73 11.14 -6.38
CA TYR A 59 15.62 10.13 -5.31
C TYR A 59 15.28 10.69 -3.93
N LEU A 60 15.87 11.80 -3.52
CA LEU A 60 15.56 12.41 -2.21
C LEU A 60 14.12 12.95 -2.14
N ASN A 61 13.62 13.47 -3.25
CA ASN A 61 12.24 13.94 -3.35
C ASN A 61 11.28 12.76 -3.29
N GLU A 62 11.60 11.66 -3.97
CA GLU A 62 10.84 10.40 -3.87
C GLU A 62 10.83 9.86 -2.44
N LEU A 63 11.98 9.86 -1.75
CA LEU A 63 12.04 9.44 -0.35
C LEU A 63 11.16 10.32 0.55
N TYR A 64 11.13 11.63 0.31
CA TYR A 64 10.25 12.55 1.04
C TYR A 64 8.76 12.28 0.77
N GLU A 65 8.40 12.03 -0.50
CA GLU A 65 7.04 11.67 -0.87
C GLU A 65 6.60 10.33 -0.30
N TRP A 66 7.49 9.34 -0.31
CA TRP A 66 7.31 8.06 0.35
C TRP A 66 7.11 8.23 1.85
N ALA A 67 7.96 9.02 2.51
CA ALA A 67 7.84 9.31 3.93
C ALA A 67 6.47 9.93 4.27
N ARG A 68 6.03 10.92 3.48
CA ARG A 68 4.71 11.53 3.64
C ARG A 68 3.59 10.51 3.45
N GLN A 69 3.69 9.66 2.45
CA GLN A 69 2.66 8.68 2.12
C GLN A 69 2.57 7.58 3.19
N ILE A 70 3.70 7.03 3.63
CA ILE A 70 3.74 6.05 4.73
C ILE A 70 3.16 6.65 6.00
N ARG A 71 3.56 7.87 6.38
CA ARG A 71 3.00 8.54 7.56
C ARG A 71 1.48 8.69 7.46
N ARG A 72 0.95 9.13 6.31
CA ARG A 72 -0.50 9.22 6.09
C ARG A 72 -1.16 7.85 6.22
N TRP A 73 -0.59 6.81 5.61
CA TRP A 73 -1.16 5.47 5.64
C TRP A 73 -1.14 4.84 7.03
N THR A 74 -0.08 5.07 7.81
CA THR A 74 0.01 4.53 9.17
C THR A 74 -0.99 5.21 10.12
N ILE A 75 -1.10 6.54 10.07
CA ILE A 75 -2.12 7.27 10.83
C ILE A 75 -3.52 6.83 10.41
N GLY A 76 -3.77 6.74 9.09
CA GLY A 76 -5.04 6.25 8.55
C GLY A 76 -5.36 4.82 8.99
N ALA A 77 -4.36 3.93 9.02
CA ALA A 77 -4.55 2.55 9.48
C ALA A 77 -4.93 2.49 10.97
N ALA A 78 -4.33 3.34 11.81
CA ALA A 78 -4.71 3.46 13.21
C ALA A 78 -6.15 4.01 13.38
N GLU A 79 -6.54 5.00 12.58
CA GLU A 79 -7.90 5.54 12.54
C GLU A 79 -8.92 4.47 12.10
N VAL A 80 -8.60 3.71 11.05
CA VAL A 80 -9.39 2.58 10.55
C VAL A 80 -9.53 1.49 11.62
N PHE A 81 -8.45 1.13 12.30
CA PHE A 81 -8.48 0.14 13.38
C PHE A 81 -9.38 0.59 14.52
N HIS A 82 -9.25 1.85 14.96
CA HIS A 82 -10.11 2.42 15.99
C HIS A 82 -11.59 2.40 15.57
N TYR A 83 -11.88 2.84 14.34
CA TYR A 83 -13.24 2.80 13.79
C TYR A 83 -13.82 1.38 13.80
N PHE A 84 -13.03 0.41 13.32
CA PHE A 84 -13.43 -0.99 13.33
C PHE A 84 -13.71 -1.49 14.75
N VAL A 85 -12.82 -1.27 15.71
CA VAL A 85 -12.99 -1.71 17.11
C VAL A 85 -14.30 -1.17 17.67
N VAL A 86 -14.57 0.13 17.53
CA VAL A 86 -15.81 0.77 18.01
C VAL A 86 -17.07 0.17 17.37
N LYS A 87 -17.01 -0.24 16.10
CA LYS A 87 -18.17 -0.78 15.36
C LYS A 87 -18.27 -2.30 15.33
N SER A 88 -17.22 -3.00 15.72
CA SER A 88 -17.06 -4.46 15.60
C SER A 88 -18.13 -5.24 16.36
N SER A 89 -18.65 -4.70 17.46
CA SER A 89 -19.76 -5.27 18.24
C SER A 89 -21.05 -5.43 17.43
N ARG A 90 -21.18 -4.71 16.31
CA ARG A 90 -22.31 -4.79 15.39
C ARG A 90 -22.15 -5.90 14.34
N LEU A 91 -21.04 -6.63 14.35
CA LEU A 91 -20.74 -7.70 13.40
C LEU A 91 -20.73 -9.06 14.10
N PRO A 92 -21.12 -10.14 13.41
CA PRO A 92 -20.90 -11.48 13.92
C PRO A 92 -19.39 -11.76 14.01
N LEU A 93 -18.99 -12.55 15.02
CA LEU A 93 -17.58 -12.91 15.27
C LEU A 93 -16.91 -13.57 14.05
N SER A 94 -17.67 -14.34 13.26
CA SER A 94 -17.20 -14.97 12.03
C SER A 94 -16.77 -13.98 10.94
N VAL A 95 -17.22 -12.73 11.02
CA VAL A 95 -16.84 -11.65 10.09
C VAL A 95 -15.80 -10.74 10.71
N SER A 96 -15.99 -10.33 11.97
CA SER A 96 -15.11 -9.36 12.62
C SER A 96 -13.72 -9.93 12.95
N LEU A 97 -13.64 -11.18 13.43
CA LEU A 97 -12.35 -11.77 13.80
C LEU A 97 -11.42 -11.96 12.59
N PRO A 98 -11.85 -12.57 11.46
CA PRO A 98 -10.98 -12.68 10.29
C PRO A 98 -10.59 -11.32 9.70
N TRP A 99 -11.49 -10.33 9.75
CA TRP A 99 -11.16 -8.98 9.31
C TRP A 99 -10.05 -8.36 10.16
N ALA A 100 -10.18 -8.44 11.50
CA ALA A 100 -9.19 -7.93 12.44
C ALA A 100 -7.83 -8.61 12.28
N LEU A 101 -7.83 -9.94 12.13
CA LEU A 101 -6.60 -10.71 11.91
C LEU A 101 -5.92 -10.34 10.60
N LYS A 102 -6.67 -10.23 9.49
CA LYS A 102 -6.11 -9.79 8.20
C LYS A 102 -5.54 -8.37 8.30
N PHE A 103 -6.26 -7.46 8.95
CA PHE A 103 -5.83 -6.08 9.12
C PHE A 103 -4.55 -5.98 9.96
N LEU A 104 -4.51 -6.65 11.12
CA LEU A 104 -3.33 -6.69 11.99
C LEU A 104 -2.14 -7.35 11.29
N PHE A 105 -2.36 -8.48 10.62
CA PHE A 105 -1.29 -9.21 9.94
C PHE A 105 -0.70 -8.37 8.81
N TYR A 106 -1.54 -7.71 8.01
CA TYR A 106 -1.06 -6.89 6.90
C TYR A 106 -0.42 -5.57 7.37
N TYR A 107 -1.18 -4.72 8.08
CA TYR A 107 -0.71 -3.39 8.45
C TYR A 107 0.25 -3.39 9.64
N GLY A 108 0.01 -4.22 10.65
CA GLY A 108 0.84 -4.28 11.85
C GLY A 108 2.10 -5.13 11.65
N ILE A 109 1.93 -6.38 11.20
CA ILE A 109 3.05 -7.32 11.11
C ILE A 109 3.82 -7.11 9.80
N PHE A 110 3.16 -7.28 8.64
CA PHE A 110 3.85 -7.35 7.36
C PHE A 110 4.45 -6.00 6.91
N LEU A 111 3.71 -4.90 7.05
CA LEU A 111 4.19 -3.59 6.60
C LEU A 111 5.12 -2.88 7.61
N CYS A 112 4.97 -3.13 8.92
CA CYS A 112 5.73 -2.40 9.94
C CYS A 112 6.82 -3.25 10.60
N VAL A 113 6.48 -4.43 11.14
CA VAL A 113 7.42 -5.22 11.96
C VAL A 113 8.34 -6.10 11.11
N ALA A 114 7.80 -6.76 10.09
CA ALA A 114 8.53 -7.72 9.28
C ALA A 114 9.77 -7.13 8.60
N PRO A 115 9.74 -5.92 8.00
CA PRO A 115 10.93 -5.34 7.39
C PRO A 115 12.04 -5.07 8.41
N LEU A 116 11.70 -4.60 9.62
CA LEU A 116 12.69 -4.43 10.67
C LEU A 116 13.28 -5.77 11.05
N TYR A 117 12.44 -6.74 11.40
CA TYR A 117 12.90 -8.05 11.86
C TYR A 117 13.79 -8.74 10.83
N PHE A 118 13.36 -8.82 9.58
CA PHE A 118 14.10 -9.56 8.56
C PHE A 118 15.41 -8.91 8.14
N ILE A 119 15.54 -7.58 8.30
CA ILE A 119 16.79 -6.88 8.01
C ILE A 119 17.70 -6.90 9.23
N THR A 120 17.19 -6.59 10.43
CA THR A 120 18.02 -6.46 11.63
C THR A 120 18.40 -7.79 12.25
N ALA A 121 17.54 -8.80 12.24
CA ALA A 121 17.80 -10.08 12.92
C ALA A 121 19.03 -10.82 12.36
N PRO A 122 19.23 -10.95 11.03
CA PRO A 122 20.44 -11.58 10.50
C PRO A 122 21.72 -10.81 10.87
N ILE A 123 21.69 -9.48 10.80
CA ILE A 123 22.83 -8.60 11.11
C ILE A 123 23.19 -8.69 12.60
N ILE A 124 22.22 -8.47 13.48
CA ILE A 124 22.43 -8.51 14.93
C ILE A 124 22.90 -9.90 15.35
N THR A 125 22.26 -10.96 14.84
CA THR A 125 22.65 -12.32 15.18
C THR A 125 24.08 -12.60 14.73
N TRP A 126 24.47 -12.19 13.52
CA TRP A 126 25.85 -12.35 13.06
C TRP A 126 26.86 -11.62 13.97
N ILE A 127 26.56 -10.38 14.38
CA ILE A 127 27.40 -9.61 15.30
C ILE A 127 27.52 -10.32 16.66
N MET A 128 26.39 -10.73 17.24
CA MET A 128 26.35 -11.36 18.56
C MET A 128 27.11 -12.70 18.59
N LEU A 129 27.01 -13.50 17.52
CA LEU A 129 27.74 -14.76 17.41
C LEU A 129 29.25 -14.55 17.20
N LYS A 130 29.65 -13.50 16.47
CA LYS A 130 31.07 -13.15 16.30
C LYS A 130 31.71 -12.59 17.57
N THR A 131 30.93 -11.93 18.42
CA THR A 131 31.41 -11.28 19.64
C THR A 131 31.34 -12.19 20.88
N GLN A 132 30.93 -13.46 20.73
CA GLN A 132 30.76 -14.42 21.82
C GLN A 132 29.86 -13.91 22.97
N ILE A 133 28.96 -12.96 22.68
CA ILE A 133 28.09 -12.35 23.69
C ILE A 133 27.05 -13.36 24.19
N LEU A 134 26.71 -14.37 23.40
CA LEU A 134 25.84 -15.45 23.85
C LEU A 134 26.66 -16.64 24.36
N PRO A 135 26.39 -17.13 25.57
CA PRO A 135 26.97 -18.39 26.05
C PRO A 135 26.51 -19.55 25.17
N ASP A 136 27.34 -20.58 25.01
CA ASP A 136 27.08 -21.81 24.25
C ASP A 136 25.86 -22.63 24.73
N ALA A 137 25.07 -22.11 25.67
CA ALA A 137 23.97 -22.79 26.30
C ALA A 137 22.66 -22.61 25.50
N GLY A 138 22.28 -23.65 24.76
CA GLY A 138 20.85 -23.93 24.47
C GLY A 138 20.30 -23.54 23.10
N TYR A 139 21.14 -23.33 22.09
CA TYR A 139 20.63 -23.17 20.73
C TYR A 139 20.03 -24.47 20.17
N LEU A 140 18.90 -24.36 19.47
CA LEU A 140 18.28 -25.47 18.71
C LEU A 140 19.22 -26.03 17.62
N ILE A 141 20.20 -25.23 17.20
CA ILE A 141 21.24 -25.59 16.23
C ILE A 141 22.58 -25.55 16.94
N SER A 142 23.27 -26.69 17.02
CA SER A 142 24.50 -26.90 17.79
C SER A 142 25.72 -26.10 17.29
N SER A 143 25.57 -25.26 16.28
CA SER A 143 26.65 -24.45 15.71
C SER A 143 26.17 -23.03 15.42
N ALA A 144 26.73 -22.08 16.17
CA ALA A 144 26.61 -20.65 15.94
C ALA A 144 26.87 -20.28 14.47
N THR A 145 27.93 -20.83 13.88
CA THR A 145 28.33 -20.58 12.51
C THR A 145 27.26 -21.02 11.51
N ILE A 146 26.69 -22.22 11.68
CA ILE A 146 25.62 -22.74 10.80
C ILE A 146 24.38 -21.86 10.93
N PHE A 147 23.99 -21.49 12.15
CA PHE A 147 22.84 -20.62 12.38
C PHE A 147 23.02 -19.24 11.72
N ALA A 148 24.22 -18.65 11.80
CA ALA A 148 24.53 -17.40 11.11
C ALA A 148 24.40 -17.51 9.59
N TYR A 149 24.90 -18.60 8.98
CA TYR A 149 24.76 -18.83 7.55
C TYR A 149 23.30 -19.05 7.12
N ILE A 150 22.50 -19.73 7.93
CA ILE A 150 21.06 -19.89 7.67
C ILE A 150 20.37 -18.53 7.63
N LEU A 151 20.61 -17.68 8.64
CA LEU A 151 20.00 -16.35 8.69
C LEU A 151 20.47 -15.45 7.53
N LEU A 152 21.76 -15.50 7.18
CA LEU A 152 22.28 -14.79 6.01
C LEU A 152 21.68 -15.33 4.71
N GLY A 153 21.49 -16.66 4.60
CA GLY A 153 20.82 -17.30 3.47
C GLY A 153 19.38 -16.81 3.31
N ILE A 154 18.61 -16.74 4.40
CA ILE A 154 17.25 -16.18 4.40
C ILE A 154 17.28 -14.71 3.95
N PHE A 155 18.22 -13.92 4.45
CA PHE A 155 18.38 -12.52 4.04
C PHE A 155 18.65 -12.38 2.54
N VAL A 156 19.55 -13.20 1.98
CA VAL A 156 19.84 -13.22 0.54
C VAL A 156 18.63 -13.65 -0.27
N ILE A 157 17.89 -14.69 0.16
CA ILE A 157 16.67 -15.15 -0.51
C ILE A 157 15.63 -14.03 -0.58
N GLN A 158 15.47 -13.25 0.50
CA GLN A 158 14.55 -12.10 0.49
C GLN A 158 15.00 -11.01 -0.47
N TYR A 159 16.29 -10.75 -0.55
CA TYR A 159 16.82 -9.76 -1.48
C TYR A 159 16.62 -10.17 -2.95
N ILE A 160 16.78 -11.46 -3.24
CA ILE A 160 16.45 -12.05 -4.55
C ILE A 160 14.94 -11.93 -4.81
N TRP A 161 14.09 -12.22 -3.83
CA TRP A 161 12.65 -12.06 -3.96
C TRP A 161 12.26 -10.61 -4.33
N LEU A 162 12.87 -9.61 -3.67
CA LEU A 162 12.67 -8.21 -4.02
C LEU A 162 13.13 -7.92 -5.45
N ALA A 163 14.27 -8.48 -5.90
CA ALA A 163 14.71 -8.35 -7.29
C ALA A 163 13.67 -8.91 -8.29
N LEU A 164 13.09 -10.08 -7.97
CA LEU A 164 12.03 -10.68 -8.78
C LEU A 164 10.79 -9.80 -8.85
N VAL A 165 10.41 -9.13 -7.75
CA VAL A 165 9.30 -8.16 -7.77
C VAL A 165 9.58 -7.01 -8.75
N PHE A 166 10.78 -6.44 -8.74
CA PHE A 166 11.17 -5.40 -9.71
C PHE A 166 11.10 -5.91 -11.16
N ILE A 167 11.56 -7.14 -11.41
CA ILE A 167 11.48 -7.77 -12.74
C ILE A 167 10.02 -7.96 -13.15
N ILE A 168 9.18 -8.50 -12.27
CA ILE A 168 7.74 -8.69 -12.52
C ILE A 168 7.07 -7.35 -12.81
N CYS A 169 7.37 -6.30 -12.04
CA CYS A 169 6.84 -4.95 -12.29
C CYS A 169 7.20 -4.47 -13.69
N ARG A 170 8.45 -4.65 -14.14
CA ARG A 170 8.87 -4.27 -15.50
C ARG A 170 8.20 -5.10 -16.59
N LEU A 171 8.04 -6.40 -16.37
CA LEU A 171 7.33 -7.26 -17.31
C LEU A 171 5.83 -6.89 -17.40
N ALA A 172 5.23 -6.51 -16.28
CA ALA A 172 3.82 -6.12 -16.18
C ALA A 172 3.50 -4.80 -16.90
N GLU A 173 4.49 -3.93 -17.17
CA GLU A 173 4.29 -2.72 -17.99
C GLU A 173 3.76 -3.03 -19.39
N THR A 174 4.07 -4.22 -19.94
CA THR A 174 3.50 -4.66 -21.22
C THR A 174 2.00 -4.86 -21.19
N SER A 175 1.40 -4.94 -19.99
CA SER A 175 -0.03 -5.07 -19.77
C SER A 175 -0.71 -3.72 -19.48
N PHE A 176 0.03 -2.61 -19.47
CA PHE A 176 -0.55 -1.28 -19.34
C PHE A 176 -1.37 -0.91 -20.59
N PRO A 177 -2.51 -0.22 -20.43
CA PRO A 177 -3.24 0.37 -21.56
C PRO A 177 -2.30 1.20 -22.43
N ASP A 178 -2.49 1.12 -23.75
CA ASP A 178 -1.70 1.84 -24.76
C ASP A 178 -0.20 1.51 -24.77
N SER A 179 0.22 0.41 -24.11
CA SER A 179 1.62 -0.01 -24.01
C SER A 179 2.55 1.09 -23.49
N ILE A 180 2.03 2.03 -22.70
CA ILE A 180 2.80 3.09 -22.07
C ILE A 180 3.83 2.41 -21.16
N LYS A 181 5.11 2.73 -21.33
CA LYS A 181 6.19 2.18 -20.51
C LYS A 181 6.64 3.21 -19.50
N ASP A 182 7.09 2.75 -18.34
CA ASP A 182 7.69 3.64 -17.35
C ASP A 182 9.06 4.09 -17.87
N GLU A 183 9.24 5.40 -18.06
CA GLU A 183 10.47 6.02 -18.58
C GLU A 183 11.68 5.88 -17.64
N THR A 184 11.49 5.32 -16.44
CA THR A 184 12.55 5.08 -15.48
C THR A 184 13.65 4.20 -16.11
N SER A 185 14.90 4.67 -16.08
CA SER A 185 16.03 3.93 -16.65
C SER A 185 16.34 2.63 -15.88
N SER A 186 16.97 1.64 -16.54
CA SER A 186 17.41 0.40 -15.89
C SER A 186 18.43 0.66 -14.78
N ALA A 187 19.29 1.67 -14.93
CA ALA A 187 20.25 2.08 -13.90
C ALA A 187 19.54 2.63 -12.65
N ARG A 188 18.51 3.48 -12.83
CA ARG A 188 17.67 3.98 -11.73
C ARG A 188 16.90 2.83 -11.06
N SER A 189 16.41 1.88 -11.83
CA SER A 189 15.74 0.68 -11.30
C SER A 189 16.67 -0.19 -10.45
N ALA A 190 17.90 -0.42 -10.92
CA ALA A 190 18.92 -1.15 -10.16
C ALA A 190 19.29 -0.41 -8.87
N PHE A 191 19.40 0.92 -8.92
CA PHE A 191 19.60 1.75 -7.74
C PHE A 191 18.44 1.64 -6.74
N HIS A 192 17.19 1.69 -7.21
CA HIS A 192 16.02 1.49 -6.33
C HIS A 192 16.00 0.11 -5.68
N TRP A 193 16.36 -0.93 -6.42
CA TRP A 193 16.50 -2.28 -5.86
C TRP A 193 17.59 -2.33 -4.77
N LEU A 194 18.79 -1.80 -5.05
CA LEU A 194 19.88 -1.69 -4.07
C LEU A 194 19.46 -0.94 -2.80
N MET A 195 18.70 0.14 -2.98
CA MET A 195 18.22 0.97 -1.89
C MET A 195 16.95 0.46 -1.23
N THR A 196 16.39 -0.69 -1.64
CA THR A 196 15.10 -1.18 -1.15
C THR A 196 15.14 -1.45 0.35
N PHE A 197 16.20 -2.06 0.88
CA PHE A 197 16.30 -2.31 2.32
C PHE A 197 16.37 -1.02 3.14
N SER A 198 17.20 -0.07 2.74
CA SER A 198 17.29 1.25 3.39
C SER A 198 15.93 1.96 3.36
N THR A 199 15.23 1.88 2.22
CA THR A 199 13.90 2.45 2.05
C THR A 199 12.89 1.76 2.97
N LEU A 200 12.89 0.43 3.04
CA LEU A 200 12.00 -0.35 3.92
C LEU A 200 12.23 -0.05 5.40
N LEU A 201 13.49 0.05 5.85
CA LEU A 201 13.81 0.47 7.22
C LEU A 201 13.31 1.88 7.51
N GLY A 202 13.53 2.82 6.59
CA GLY A 202 13.03 4.19 6.70
C GLY A 202 11.50 4.24 6.80
N CYS A 203 10.80 3.50 5.93
CA CYS A 203 9.35 3.37 5.96
C CYS A 203 8.86 2.80 7.30
N ALA A 204 9.49 1.74 7.81
CA ALA A 204 9.12 1.16 9.09
C ALA A 204 9.34 2.16 10.24
N ALA A 205 10.49 2.84 10.31
CA ALA A 205 10.78 3.85 11.32
C ALA A 205 9.76 4.99 11.31
N ILE A 206 9.40 5.49 10.12
CA ILE A 206 8.35 6.52 9.96
C ILE A 206 6.99 5.98 10.41
N GLY A 207 6.68 4.71 10.12
CA GLY A 207 5.47 4.06 10.62
C GLY A 207 5.41 4.04 12.15
N PHE A 208 6.47 3.61 12.83
CA PHE A 208 6.53 3.63 14.30
C PHE A 208 6.38 5.05 14.86
N TRP A 209 7.07 6.03 14.26
CA TRP A 209 6.91 7.43 14.64
C TRP A 209 5.47 7.93 14.46
N ALA A 210 4.83 7.57 13.35
CA ALA A 210 3.44 7.93 13.06
C ALA A 210 2.47 7.30 14.07
N PHE A 211 2.72 6.06 14.51
CA PHE A 211 1.95 5.43 15.58
C PHE A 211 2.13 6.16 16.91
N LEU A 212 3.35 6.54 17.28
CA LEU A 212 3.59 7.36 18.48
C LEU A 212 2.87 8.71 18.37
N GLU A 213 2.93 9.36 17.21
CA GLU A 213 2.26 10.64 16.96
C GLU A 213 0.75 10.54 17.18
N ILE A 214 0.06 9.56 16.59
CA ILE A 214 -1.38 9.41 16.76
C ILE A 214 -1.74 8.96 18.19
N SER A 215 -0.90 8.18 18.86
CA SER A 215 -1.12 7.81 20.27
C SER A 215 -1.08 9.03 21.19
N VAL A 216 -0.21 10.00 20.93
CA VAL A 216 -0.09 11.23 21.74
C VAL A 216 -1.14 12.28 21.35
N ARG A 217 -1.30 12.52 20.04
CA ARG A 217 -2.11 13.63 19.52
C ARG A 217 -3.55 13.26 19.18
N GLY A 218 -3.87 11.96 19.19
CA GLY A 218 -5.17 11.43 18.82
C GLY A 218 -5.64 11.93 17.46
N LYS A 219 -6.93 12.28 17.38
CA LYS A 219 -7.58 12.75 16.15
C LYS A 219 -6.92 13.98 15.51
N SER A 220 -6.20 14.81 16.28
CA SER A 220 -5.52 15.98 15.73
C SER A 220 -4.35 15.64 14.79
N ALA A 221 -3.83 14.41 14.83
CA ALA A 221 -2.84 13.89 13.89
C ALA A 221 -3.46 13.47 12.53
N CYS A 222 -4.76 13.19 12.48
CA CYS A 222 -5.50 12.79 11.28
C CYS A 222 -5.72 13.99 10.34
N GLN A 223 -4.67 14.40 9.63
CA GLN A 223 -4.71 15.48 8.64
C GLN A 223 -4.64 14.91 7.21
N HIS A 224 -5.53 15.32 6.32
CA HIS A 224 -5.45 14.93 4.89
C HIS A 224 -4.33 15.69 4.18
N LYS A 225 -3.10 15.20 4.30
CA LYS A 225 -1.94 15.67 3.51
C LYS A 225 -1.60 14.62 2.47
N ALA A 226 -2.21 14.71 1.29
CA ALA A 226 -1.90 13.84 0.16
C ALA A 226 -0.45 14.04 -0.32
N SER A 227 0.16 12.99 -0.89
CA SER A 227 1.42 13.11 -1.63
C SER A 227 1.21 13.93 -2.91
N LYS A 228 2.18 14.76 -3.27
CA LYS A 228 2.16 15.60 -4.46
C LYS A 228 2.43 14.68 -5.65
N LYS A 229 1.60 14.80 -6.68
CA LYS A 229 1.70 14.01 -7.92
C LYS A 229 2.16 14.87 -9.10
N ASP A 230 2.72 16.04 -8.82
CA ASP A 230 3.07 17.05 -9.80
C ASP A 230 4.07 16.53 -10.85
N GLY A 231 4.92 15.56 -10.48
CA GLY A 231 5.84 14.88 -11.39
C GLY A 231 5.24 13.73 -12.24
N LEU A 232 3.95 13.42 -12.09
CA LEU A 232 3.24 12.40 -12.89
C LEU A 232 2.37 13.02 -14.00
N ILE A 233 2.46 14.34 -14.19
CA ILE A 233 1.67 15.06 -15.18
C ILE A 233 2.30 14.88 -16.56
N LEU A 234 1.60 14.16 -17.44
CA LEU A 234 1.95 13.97 -18.85
C LEU A 234 1.22 14.95 -19.80
N LEU A 235 0.50 15.94 -19.29
CA LEU A 235 -0.28 16.86 -20.12
C LEU A 235 0.12 18.31 -19.87
N GLU A 236 0.44 19.03 -20.93
CA GLU A 236 0.47 20.49 -20.89
C GLU A 236 -0.90 21.00 -20.42
N PRO A 237 -0.97 22.12 -19.66
CA PRO A 237 -2.21 22.63 -19.08
C PRO A 237 -3.39 22.75 -20.06
N THR A 238 -3.07 23.00 -21.33
CA THR A 238 -3.99 23.11 -22.46
C THR A 238 -4.72 21.82 -22.84
N GLU A 239 -4.14 20.65 -22.57
CA GLU A 239 -4.79 19.36 -22.87
C GLU A 239 -5.70 18.90 -21.72
N MET A 240 -5.41 19.26 -20.47
CA MET A 240 -6.33 18.98 -19.36
C MET A 240 -7.61 19.80 -19.45
N GLU A 241 -7.56 21.05 -19.91
CA GLU A 241 -8.76 21.85 -20.16
C GLU A 241 -9.62 21.24 -21.28
N LYS A 242 -9.00 20.72 -22.35
CA LYS A 242 -9.72 20.00 -23.40
C LYS A 242 -10.32 18.68 -22.93
N VAL A 243 -9.57 17.85 -22.21
CA VAL A 243 -10.09 16.58 -21.68
C VAL A 243 -11.21 16.81 -20.68
N ALA A 244 -11.11 17.83 -19.82
CA ALA A 244 -12.19 18.19 -18.90
C ALA A 244 -13.44 18.68 -19.64
N GLN A 245 -13.27 19.51 -20.69
CA GLN A 245 -14.37 19.96 -21.55
C GLN A 245 -15.01 18.79 -22.32
N ASP A 246 -14.21 17.91 -22.91
CA ASP A 246 -14.69 16.75 -23.67
C ASP A 246 -15.44 15.75 -22.77
N MET A 247 -14.97 15.56 -21.52
CA MET A 247 -15.65 14.71 -20.54
C MET A 247 -16.97 15.32 -20.05
N ASP A 248 -17.01 16.63 -19.82
CA ASP A 248 -18.25 17.33 -19.47
C ASP A 248 -19.25 17.31 -20.64
N GLU A 249 -18.80 17.52 -21.88
CA GLU A 249 -19.65 17.43 -23.08
C GLU A 249 -20.18 16.00 -23.30
N GLN A 250 -19.33 14.98 -23.19
CA GLN A 250 -19.80 13.58 -23.27
C GLN A 250 -20.76 13.21 -22.14
N PHE A 251 -20.53 13.71 -20.93
CA PHE A 251 -21.45 13.47 -19.81
C PHE A 251 -22.80 14.16 -20.07
N TYR A 252 -22.80 15.40 -20.56
CA TYR A 252 -24.03 16.11 -20.91
C TYR A 252 -24.79 15.46 -22.08
N GLU A 253 -24.10 14.99 -23.12
CA GLU A 253 -24.75 14.29 -24.24
C GLU A 253 -25.37 12.95 -23.80
N ASN A 254 -24.67 12.18 -22.97
CA ASN A 254 -25.16 10.90 -22.46
C ASN A 254 -26.33 11.04 -21.47
N VAL A 255 -26.38 12.15 -20.72
CA VAL A 255 -27.50 12.47 -19.82
C VAL A 255 -28.72 13.00 -20.59
N GLN A 256 -28.53 13.69 -21.72
CA GLN A 256 -29.64 14.24 -22.51
C GLN A 256 -30.25 13.29 -23.55
N ARG A 257 -29.59 12.18 -23.92
CA ARG A 257 -30.16 11.17 -24.85
C ARG A 257 -30.04 9.74 -24.27
N PRO A 258 -30.97 9.31 -23.39
CA PRO A 258 -30.92 7.98 -22.78
C PRO A 258 -31.22 6.82 -23.75
N GLU A 259 -31.64 7.07 -24.99
CA GLU A 259 -32.22 6.03 -25.86
C GLU A 259 -31.25 5.30 -26.82
N THR A 260 -29.92 5.49 -26.70
CA THR A 260 -28.97 4.84 -27.62
C THR A 260 -27.72 4.24 -26.97
N VAL A 261 -27.85 3.66 -25.77
CA VAL A 261 -26.81 2.77 -25.22
C VAL A 261 -27.28 1.32 -25.33
N THR A 262 -27.53 0.88 -26.57
CA THR A 262 -27.70 -0.53 -26.90
C THR A 262 -26.33 -1.11 -27.24
N LEU A 263 -25.81 -1.93 -26.33
CA LEU A 263 -24.87 -3.04 -26.57
C LEU A 263 -23.84 -2.85 -27.72
N LYS A 264 -22.68 -2.28 -27.39
CA LYS A 264 -21.40 -2.53 -28.09
C LYS A 264 -20.30 -3.00 -27.13
N LEU A 265 -20.66 -3.86 -26.18
CA LEU A 265 -19.71 -4.52 -25.27
C LEU A 265 -19.70 -6.05 -25.42
N LEU A 266 -20.23 -6.57 -26.52
CA LEU A 266 -20.06 -7.96 -26.94
C LEU A 266 -19.79 -8.02 -28.44
N GLN A 267 -18.56 -7.70 -28.85
CA GLN A 267 -17.87 -8.28 -30.00
C GLN A 267 -16.37 -8.27 -29.71
#